data_AF-A0A7M7RFW4-F1
#
_entry.id   AF-A0A7M7RFW4-F1
#
_cell.length_a   1.000
_cell.length_b   1.000
_cell.length_c   1.000
_cell.angle_alpha   90.00
_cell.angle_beta   90.00
_cell.angle_gamma   90.00
#
_symmetry.space_group_name_H-M   'P 1'
#
loop_
_entity.id
_entity.type
_entity.pdbx_description
1 polymer ?
#
loop_
_entity_poly.entity_id
_entity_poly.type
_entity_poly.pdbx_seq_one_letter_code
_entity_poly.pdbx_strand_id
1 'polypeptide(L)'
;MGSVTYYLTVGVGLACVLLGTLKVAPIEPAHGNLVSYMHKFAGVFPLRAVGFQPSGAMYCAVMAVLDIFFGALLAFGRYDWPVISCFVLLVISALYIHGLLALSAPMVDFFFPVLLAVLLLLLMFGRHGLWGGYGKIHLA
;
A
#
# COMPACT_ATOMS: atom_id res chain seq x y z
N MET A 1 7.82 22.26 -9.60
CA MET A 1 7.87 20.83 -9.23
C MET A 1 6.65 20.34 -8.42
N GLY A 2 5.71 21.20 -7.98
CA GLY A 2 4.54 20.74 -7.21
C GLY A 2 3.47 19.98 -8.00
N SER A 3 3.21 20.34 -9.27
CA SER A 3 2.12 19.75 -10.05
C SER A 3 2.36 18.29 -10.45
N VAL A 4 3.60 17.93 -10.80
CA VAL A 4 3.93 16.54 -11.21
C VAL A 4 3.79 15.57 -10.03
N THR A 5 4.36 15.92 -8.87
CA THR A 5 4.23 15.10 -7.66
C THR A 5 2.78 14.99 -7.22
N TYR A 6 1.97 16.04 -7.39
CA TYR A 6 0.54 16.00 -7.14
C TYR A 6 -0.16 14.98 -8.03
N TYR A 7 0.00 15.04 -9.36
CA TYR A 7 -0.64 14.08 -10.26
C TYR A 7 -0.17 12.64 -10.03
N LEU A 8 1.11 12.44 -9.71
CA LEU A 8 1.63 11.13 -9.34
C LEU A 8 1.01 10.62 -8.03
N THR A 9 0.85 11.48 -7.03
CA THR A 9 0.19 11.12 -5.77
C THR A 9 -1.25 10.67 -6.02
N VAL A 10 -2.00 11.45 -6.81
CA VAL A 10 -3.39 11.14 -7.17
C VAL A 10 -3.45 9.82 -7.95
N GLY A 11 -2.60 9.65 -8.95
CA GLY A 11 -2.56 8.43 -9.77
C GLY A 11 -2.23 7.17 -8.96
N VAL A 12 -1.20 7.24 -8.10
CA VAL A 12 -0.82 6.12 -7.22
C VAL A 12 -1.91 5.83 -6.20
N GLY A 13 -2.49 6.86 -5.58
CA GLY A 13 -3.58 6.69 -4.62
C GLY A 13 -4.81 6.05 -5.26
N LEU A 14 -5.21 6.48 -6.46
CA LEU A 14 -6.30 5.87 -7.23
C LEU A 14 -5.99 4.42 -7.63
N ALA A 15 -4.74 4.12 -8.00
CA ALA A 15 -4.34 2.74 -8.28
C ALA A 15 -4.47 1.85 -7.03
N CYS A 16 -4.06 2.32 -5.85
CA CYS A 16 -4.27 1.63 -4.58
C CYS A 16 -5.75 1.39 -4.28
N VAL A 17 -6.60 2.42 -4.47
CA VAL A 17 -8.05 2.28 -4.31
C VAL A 17 -8.60 1.22 -5.26
N LEU A 18 -8.23 1.26 -6.54
CA LEU A 18 -8.67 0.29 -7.52
C LEU A 18 -8.29 -1.14 -7.11
N LEU A 19 -7.03 -1.37 -6.72
CA LEU A 19 -6.57 -2.69 -6.29
C LEU A 19 -7.28 -3.17 -5.03
N GLY A 20 -7.50 -2.30 -4.06
CA GLY A 20 -8.29 -2.61 -2.88
C GLY A 20 -9.73 -2.96 -3.23
N THR A 21 -10.38 -2.22 -4.13
CA THR A 21 -11.73 -2.56 -4.58
C THR A 21 -11.80 -3.90 -5.29
N LEU A 22 -10.80 -4.24 -6.11
CA LEU A 22 -10.70 -5.55 -6.77
C LEU A 22 -10.50 -6.70 -5.78
N LYS A 23 -9.83 -6.46 -4.65
CA LYS A 23 -9.71 -7.45 -3.56
C LYS A 23 -11.04 -7.72 -2.85
N VAL A 24 -11.95 -6.74 -2.78
CA VAL A 24 -13.28 -6.90 -2.16
C VAL A 24 -14.32 -7.40 -3.16
N ALA A 25 -14.18 -7.07 -4.45
CA ALA A 25 -15.18 -7.38 -5.46
C ALA A 25 -15.45 -8.90 -5.57
N PRO A 26 -16.70 -9.36 -5.36
CA PRO A 26 -17.07 -10.77 -5.44
C PRO A 26 -17.28 -11.20 -6.90
N ILE A 27 -16.24 -11.05 -7.73
CA ILE A 27 -16.27 -11.49 -9.14
C ILE A 27 -15.84 -12.95 -9.18
N GLU A 28 -16.79 -13.86 -9.33
CA GLU A 28 -16.53 -15.30 -9.46
C GLU A 28 -16.09 -15.63 -10.90
N PRO A 29 -15.10 -16.53 -11.11
CA PRO A 29 -14.38 -17.35 -10.12
C PRO A 29 -13.11 -16.68 -9.53
N ALA A 30 -12.77 -15.46 -9.94
CA ALA A 30 -11.54 -14.77 -9.56
C ALA A 30 -11.42 -14.51 -8.05
N HIS A 31 -12.55 -14.22 -7.38
CA HIS A 31 -12.60 -13.97 -5.94
C HIS A 31 -12.18 -15.19 -5.11
N GLY A 32 -12.65 -16.39 -5.47
CA GLY A 32 -12.29 -17.63 -4.75
C GLY A 32 -10.79 -17.94 -4.84
N ASN A 33 -10.20 -17.74 -6.01
CA ASN A 33 -8.75 -17.89 -6.19
C ASN A 33 -7.97 -16.87 -5.37
N LEU A 34 -8.42 -15.61 -5.35
CA LEU A 34 -7.78 -14.54 -4.59
C LEU A 34 -7.83 -14.81 -3.07
N VAL A 35 -8.96 -15.27 -2.54
CA VAL A 35 -9.08 -15.66 -1.12
C VAL A 35 -8.15 -16.83 -0.77
N SER A 36 -8.01 -17.82 -1.66
CA SER A 36 -7.07 -18.94 -1.49
C SER A 36 -5.61 -18.46 -1.45
N TYR A 37 -5.23 -17.53 -2.33
CA TYR A 37 -3.91 -16.89 -2.28
C TYR A 37 -3.72 -16.10 -0.97
N MET A 38 -4.70 -15.29 -0.56
CA MET A 38 -4.64 -14.50 0.67
C MET A 38 -4.57 -15.36 1.93
N HIS A 39 -5.13 -16.58 1.90
CA HIS A 39 -4.96 -17.55 2.98
C HIS A 39 -3.49 -17.96 3.16
N LYS A 40 -2.76 -18.16 2.06
CA LYS A 40 -1.31 -18.46 2.09
C LYS A 40 -0.53 -17.28 2.67
N PHE A 41 -0.86 -16.06 2.27
CA PHE A 41 -0.26 -14.83 2.82
C PHE A 41 -0.54 -14.67 4.33
N ALA A 42 -1.77 -14.94 4.77
CA ALA A 42 -2.13 -14.91 6.19
C ALA A 42 -1.29 -15.91 7.02
N GLY A 43 -0.91 -17.06 6.43
CA GLY A 43 -0.09 -18.07 7.09
C GLY A 43 1.36 -17.65 7.35
N VAL A 44 1.90 -16.71 6.57
CA VAL A 44 3.28 -16.19 6.67
C VAL A 44 3.32 -14.76 7.23
N PHE A 45 2.20 -14.26 7.72
CA PHE A 45 2.11 -12.90 8.25
C PHE A 45 2.95 -12.75 9.53
N PRO A 46 3.81 -11.72 9.65
CA PRO A 46 4.77 -11.60 10.74
C PRO A 46 4.14 -11.52 12.14
N LEU A 47 2.89 -11.03 12.26
CA LEU A 47 2.17 -10.99 13.54
C LEU A 47 1.74 -12.38 14.04
N ARG A 48 1.94 -13.44 13.25
CA ARG A 48 1.78 -14.83 13.72
C ARG A 48 2.73 -15.17 14.86
N ALA A 49 3.93 -14.58 14.89
CA ALA A 49 4.88 -14.75 15.99
C ALA A 49 4.34 -14.24 17.34
N VAL A 50 3.34 -13.35 17.30
CA VAL A 50 2.66 -12.76 18.48
C VAL A 50 1.33 -13.48 18.77
N GLY A 51 1.02 -14.56 18.04
CA GLY A 51 -0.19 -15.37 18.25
C GLY A 51 -1.43 -14.91 17.47
N PHE A 52 -1.31 -13.91 16.59
CA PHE A 52 -2.43 -13.45 15.76
C PHE A 52 -2.46 -14.19 14.41
N GLN A 53 -3.51 -14.96 14.15
CA GLN A 53 -3.66 -15.73 12.91
C GLN A 53 -5.01 -15.42 12.23
N PRO A 54 -5.05 -14.44 11.31
CA PRO A 54 -6.28 -14.07 10.63
C PRO A 54 -6.70 -15.15 9.63
N SER A 55 -8.01 -15.30 9.40
CA SER A 55 -8.50 -16.10 8.27
C SER A 55 -8.14 -15.43 6.94
N GLY A 56 -8.05 -16.20 5.85
CA GLY A 56 -7.73 -15.66 4.53
C GLY A 56 -8.72 -14.58 4.07
N ALA A 57 -10.01 -14.77 4.35
CA ALA A 57 -11.06 -13.79 4.08
C ALA A 57 -10.90 -12.52 4.94
N MET A 58 -10.59 -12.66 6.24
CA MET A 58 -10.33 -11.52 7.13
C MET A 58 -9.10 -10.74 6.69
N TYR A 59 -8.00 -11.44 6.37
CA TYR A 59 -6.76 -10.83 5.89
C TYR A 59 -6.99 -10.06 4.58
N CYS A 60 -7.70 -10.67 3.63
CA CYS A 60 -8.07 -10.02 2.37
C CYS A 60 -8.90 -8.75 2.60
N ALA A 61 -9.94 -8.83 3.42
CA ALA A 61 -10.81 -7.69 3.72
C ALA A 61 -10.05 -6.55 4.41
N VAL A 62 -9.23 -6.85 5.42
CA VAL A 62 -8.43 -5.83 6.14
C VAL A 62 -7.45 -5.15 5.20
N MET A 63 -6.67 -5.92 4.44
CA MET A 63 -5.71 -5.34 3.49
C MET A 63 -6.39 -4.50 2.41
N ALA A 64 -7.56 -4.95 1.93
CA ALA A 64 -8.33 -4.21 0.95
C ALA A 64 -8.88 -2.89 1.49
N VAL A 65 -9.42 -2.89 2.72
CA VAL A 65 -9.91 -1.67 3.39
C VAL A 65 -8.75 -0.70 3.61
N LEU A 66 -7.58 -1.18 4.02
CA LEU A 66 -6.40 -0.34 4.20
C LEU A 66 -5.95 0.28 2.88
N ASP A 67 -5.88 -0.50 1.79
CA ASP A 67 -5.51 0.00 0.46
C ASP A 67 -6.49 1.05 -0.06
N ILE A 68 -7.81 0.84 0.13
CA ILE A 68 -8.84 1.81 -0.26
C ILE A 68 -8.72 3.07 0.57
N PHE A 69 -8.68 2.93 1.90
CA PHE A 69 -8.70 4.06 2.82
C PHE A 69 -7.46 4.92 2.64
N PHE A 70 -6.26 4.33 2.73
CA PHE A 70 -5.02 5.07 2.58
C PHE A 70 -4.74 5.44 1.12
N GLY A 71 -5.23 4.69 0.13
CA GLY A 71 -5.19 5.12 -1.27
C GLY A 71 -6.01 6.39 -1.52
N ALA A 72 -7.23 6.45 -0.97
CA ALA A 72 -8.08 7.65 -1.05
C ALA A 72 -7.47 8.83 -0.29
N LEU A 73 -6.91 8.55 0.90
CA LEU A 73 -6.24 9.56 1.72
C LEU A 73 -4.93 10.05 1.10
N LEU A 74 -4.23 9.20 0.34
CA LEU A 74 -3.09 9.58 -0.48
C LEU A 74 -3.52 10.49 -1.63
N ALA A 75 -4.56 10.10 -2.38
CA ALA A 75 -5.02 10.84 -3.56
C ALA A 75 -5.66 12.19 -3.22
N PHE A 76 -6.49 12.25 -2.18
CA PHE A 76 -7.33 13.40 -1.87
C PHE A 76 -7.01 14.07 -0.54
N GLY A 77 -6.08 13.51 0.24
CA GLY A 77 -5.69 14.06 1.53
C GLY A 77 -5.02 15.43 1.41
N ARG A 78 -5.28 16.27 2.40
CA ARG A 78 -4.65 17.59 2.56
C ARG A 78 -3.57 17.53 3.65
N TYR A 79 -2.70 18.53 3.70
CA TYR A 79 -1.64 18.64 4.71
C TYR A 79 -0.73 17.39 4.76
N ASP A 80 -0.52 16.82 5.94
CA ASP A 80 0.39 15.69 6.18
C ASP A 80 -0.25 14.31 5.91
N TRP A 81 -1.57 14.26 5.67
CA TRP A 81 -2.28 12.99 5.42
C TRP A 81 -1.72 12.16 4.27
N PRO A 82 -1.32 12.74 3.11
CA PRO A 82 -0.69 11.97 2.04
C PRO A 82 0.65 11.36 2.44
N VAL A 83 1.43 12.03 3.31
CA VAL A 83 2.73 11.50 3.79
C VAL A 83 2.50 10.31 4.71
N ILE A 84 1.56 10.42 5.65
CA ILE A 84 1.15 9.31 6.53
C ILE A 84 0.62 8.14 5.70
N SER A 85 -0.18 8.43 4.67
CA SER A 85 -0.73 7.42 3.77
C SER A 85 0.35 6.71 2.96
N CYS A 86 1.34 7.45 2.46
CA CYS A 86 2.52 6.88 1.82
C CYS A 86 3.23 5.89 2.74
N PHE A 87 3.45 6.25 4.00
CA PHE A 87 4.11 5.38 4.97
C PHE A 87 3.34 4.09 5.20
N VAL A 88 2.01 4.17 5.44
CA VAL A 88 1.19 2.99 5.66
C VAL A 88 1.14 2.08 4.43
N LEU A 89 0.92 2.64 3.23
CA LEU A 89 0.92 1.88 1.98
C LEU A 89 2.28 1.25 1.67
N LEU A 90 3.38 1.87 2.12
CA LEU A 90 4.73 1.32 2.00
C LEU A 90 4.89 0.10 2.93
N VAL A 91 4.42 0.18 4.17
CA VAL A 91 4.39 -0.97 5.10
C VAL A 91 3.57 -2.12 4.51
N ILE A 92 2.41 -1.84 3.92
CA ILE A 92 1.57 -2.86 3.26
C ILE A 92 2.30 -3.49 2.07
N SER A 93 2.96 -2.68 1.25
CA SER A 93 3.77 -3.16 0.12
C SER A 93 4.92 -4.05 0.60
N ALA A 94 5.59 -3.69 1.71
CA ALA A 94 6.64 -4.49 2.32
C ALA A 94 6.12 -5.83 2.88
N LEU A 95 4.94 -5.84 3.50
CA LEU A 95 4.26 -7.06 3.95
C LEU A 95 3.94 -7.99 2.77
N TYR A 96 3.53 -7.42 1.64
CA TYR A 96 3.30 -8.19 0.42
C TYR A 96 4.59 -8.80 -0.14
N ILE A 97 5.68 -8.02 -0.20
CA ILE A 97 7.01 -8.52 -0.62
C ILE A 97 7.48 -9.63 0.32
N HIS A 98 7.33 -9.46 1.63
CA HIS A 98 7.67 -10.49 2.61
C HIS A 98 6.86 -11.78 2.38
N GLY A 99 5.55 -11.66 2.15
CA GLY A 99 4.72 -12.82 1.84
C GLY A 99 5.14 -13.54 0.56
N LEU A 100 5.50 -12.79 -0.49
CA LEU A 100 6.04 -13.37 -1.73
C LEU A 100 7.36 -14.11 -1.50
N LEU A 101 8.27 -13.54 -0.69
CA LEU A 101 9.53 -14.20 -0.32
C LEU A 101 9.27 -15.48 0.49
N ALA A 102 8.39 -15.42 1.49
CA ALA A 102 8.09 -16.55 2.36
C ALA A 102 7.36 -17.69 1.62
N LEU A 103 6.59 -17.36 0.58
CA LEU A 103 5.92 -18.34 -0.28
C LEU A 103 6.78 -18.79 -1.46
N SER A 104 8.02 -18.30 -1.58
CA SER A 104 8.93 -18.61 -2.70
C SER A 104 8.29 -18.37 -4.07
N ALA A 105 7.56 -17.25 -4.19
CA ALA A 105 6.87 -16.87 -5.42
C ALA A 105 7.85 -16.59 -6.58
N PRO A 106 7.42 -16.71 -7.84
CA PRO A 106 8.26 -16.39 -8.99
C PRO A 106 8.62 -14.90 -9.01
N MET A 107 9.81 -14.58 -9.55
CA MET A 107 10.34 -13.21 -9.62
C MET A 107 9.42 -12.21 -10.34
N VAL A 108 8.56 -12.70 -11.23
CA VAL A 108 7.58 -11.87 -11.97
C VAL A 108 6.58 -11.19 -11.03
N ASP A 109 6.18 -11.86 -9.94
CA ASP A 109 5.17 -11.36 -9.01
C ASP A 109 5.69 -10.22 -8.11
N PHE A 110 7.01 -10.04 -8.05
CA PHE A 110 7.66 -8.97 -7.28
C PHE A 110 7.60 -7.62 -7.96
N PHE A 111 7.42 -7.58 -9.28
CA PHE A 111 7.51 -6.33 -10.05
C PHE A 111 6.53 -5.27 -9.54
N PHE A 112 5.27 -5.65 -9.38
CA PHE A 112 4.21 -4.74 -8.96
C PHE A 112 4.42 -4.16 -7.56
N PRO A 113 4.59 -4.96 -6.49
CA PRO A 113 4.77 -4.43 -5.13
C PRO A 113 6.09 -3.66 -4.97
N VAL A 114 7.16 -4.04 -5.68
CA VAL A 114 8.43 -3.29 -5.65
C VAL A 114 8.28 -1.95 -6.35
N LEU A 115 7.65 -1.90 -7.53
CA LEU A 115 7.39 -0.64 -8.24
C LEU A 115 6.55 0.30 -7.37
N LEU A 116 5.49 -0.22 -6.73
CA LEU A 116 4.66 0.56 -5.83
C LEU A 116 5.46 1.09 -4.64
N ALA A 117 6.28 0.26 -3.99
CA ALA A 117 7.13 0.69 -2.88
C ALA A 117 8.12 1.79 -3.29
N VAL A 118 8.75 1.67 -4.46
CA VAL A 118 9.67 2.70 -5.00
C VAL A 118 8.91 4.00 -5.27
N LEU A 119 7.74 3.94 -5.90
CA LEU A 119 6.91 5.13 -6.15
C LEU A 119 6.48 5.81 -4.84
N LEU A 120 6.07 5.03 -3.83
CA LEU A 120 5.69 5.57 -2.53
C LEU A 120 6.88 6.21 -1.80
N LEU A 121 8.08 5.62 -1.89
CA LEU A 121 9.32 6.23 -1.38
C LEU A 121 9.62 7.56 -2.08
N LEU A 122 9.55 7.59 -3.41
CA LEU A 122 9.76 8.80 -4.19
C LEU A 122 8.73 9.89 -3.85
N LEU A 123 7.47 9.51 -3.63
CA LEU A 123 6.44 10.45 -3.21
C LEU A 123 6.66 10.95 -1.78
N MET A 124 7.06 10.07 -0.86
CA MET A 124 7.32 10.43 0.54
C MET A 124 8.49 11.40 0.66
N PHE A 125 9.60 11.15 -0.05
CA PHE A 125 10.79 12.00 -0.03
C PHE A 125 10.76 13.14 -1.05
N GLY A 126 9.94 13.05 -2.08
CA GLY A 126 9.83 14.06 -3.14
C GLY A 126 8.76 15.13 -2.89
N ARG A 127 7.75 14.87 -2.05
CA ARG A 127 6.75 15.87 -1.64
C ARG A 127 7.34 16.93 -0.70
N HIS A 128 8.28 16.53 0.14
CA HIS A 128 9.07 17.42 1.00
C HIS A 128 10.51 16.94 0.94
N GLY A 129 11.30 17.51 0.04
CA GLY A 129 12.71 17.17 -0.03
C GLY A 129 13.34 17.31 1.35
N LEU A 130 14.14 16.33 1.76
CA LEU A 130 15.19 16.52 2.77
C LEU A 130 16.19 17.65 2.39
N TRP A 131 16.06 18.23 1.18
CA TRP A 131 16.71 19.46 0.71
C TRP A 131 15.74 20.59 0.30
N GLY A 132 14.43 20.39 0.44
CA GLY A 132 13.40 21.35 0.03
C GLY A 132 12.97 22.25 1.18
N GLY A 133 13.89 23.09 1.66
CA GLY A 133 13.63 24.34 2.37
C GLY A 133 12.38 24.43 3.26
N TYR A 134 12.33 23.65 4.35
CA TYR A 134 11.63 24.12 5.56
C TYR A 134 12.48 25.18 6.26
N GLY A 135 12.67 26.30 5.57
CA GLY A 135 13.25 27.53 6.10
C GLY A 135 12.20 28.61 6.05
N LYS A 136 11.14 28.45 6.85
CA LYS A 136 10.29 29.52 7.43
C LYS A 136 9.14 28.85 8.17
N ILE A 137 9.46 28.35 9.35
CA ILE A 137 8.51 28.32 10.43
C ILE A 137 8.21 29.79 10.70
N HIS A 138 7.08 30.30 10.20
CA HIS A 138 6.55 31.58 10.64
C HIS A 138 6.08 31.40 12.08
N LEU A 139 7.03 31.48 13.02
CA LEU A 139 6.77 31.74 14.42
C LEU A 139 6.94 33.25 14.62
N ALA A 140 5.81 33.87 14.96
CA ALA A 140 5.61 35.29 15.32
C ALA A 140 5.65 36.31 14.17
#